data_AF-A0A7Y2A5X4-F1
#
_entry.id   AF-A0A7Y2A5X4-F1
#
_cell.length_a   1.000
_cell.length_b   1.000
_cell.length_c   1.000
_cell.angle_alpha   90.00
_cell.angle_beta   90.00
_cell.angle_gamma   90.00
#
_symmetry.space_group_name_H-M   'P 1'
#
loop_
_entity.id
_entity.type
_entity.pdbx_description
1 polymer ?
#
loop_
_entity_poly.entity_id
_entity_poly.type
_entity_poly.pdbx_seq_one_letter_code
_entity_poly.pdbx_strand_id
1 'polypeptide(L)'
;MDDVERELDLLIRRYGDLGIDDEVRRIRNAKQRHVLELDRLNEDFDRVAARRRITLEAIEKLDRTMRALIEHVVGATRQRHHEAWSPVPVLGFRAWVVEDDRLHGAWDAWELPRSTASCKRAPDRDEVPHTDGRCGPPPCGLYAVKRAEDLLDVTGWHGVRIALGLVEMSGKVVEHAKGYRAEHMEVVALGILDPRGALLIDDAEDLRSAFGGALAELDGVLPTLQPIETMCFWLEARKERMSWTSENKNA
;
A
#
# COMPACT_ATOMS: atom_id res chain seq x y z
N MET A 1 52.45 -40.81 -2.09
CA MET A 1 52.66 -42.26 -2.21
C MET A 1 53.20 -42.69 -0.87
N ASP A 2 52.44 -43.52 -0.15
CA ASP A 2 52.77 -43.89 1.22
C ASP A 2 54.09 -44.68 1.25
N ASP A 3 54.93 -44.49 2.26
CA ASP A 3 56.25 -45.17 2.35
C ASP A 3 56.11 -46.70 2.24
N VAL A 4 55.01 -47.24 2.77
CA VAL A 4 54.65 -48.66 2.75
C VAL A 4 54.28 -49.16 1.34
N GLU A 5 53.60 -48.35 0.52
CA GLU A 5 53.28 -48.71 -0.88
C GLU A 5 54.56 -48.77 -1.72
N ARG A 6 55.50 -47.87 -1.44
CA ARG A 6 56.80 -47.80 -2.13
C ARG A 6 57.69 -48.99 -1.80
N GLU A 7 57.71 -49.39 -0.53
CA GLU A 7 58.45 -50.55 -0.05
C GLU A 7 57.91 -51.86 -0.64
N LEU A 8 56.59 -52.03 -0.70
CA LEU A 8 55.95 -53.19 -1.34
C LEU A 8 56.29 -53.29 -2.84
N ASP A 9 56.23 -52.19 -3.58
CA ASP A 9 56.58 -52.17 -5.01
C ASP A 9 58.08 -52.49 -5.23
N LEU A 10 58.97 -52.08 -4.32
CA LEU A 10 60.39 -52.46 -4.33
C LEU A 10 60.59 -53.95 -4.06
N LEU A 11 59.86 -54.51 -3.10
CA LEU A 11 59.90 -55.93 -2.78
C LEU A 11 59.39 -56.80 -3.94
N ILE A 12 58.29 -56.41 -4.60
CA ILE A 12 57.76 -57.10 -5.79
C ILE A 12 58.77 -57.08 -6.95
N ARG A 13 59.39 -55.92 -7.22
CA ARG A 13 60.44 -55.81 -8.26
C ARG A 13 61.66 -56.67 -7.98
N ARG A 14 62.00 -56.89 -6.70
CA ARG A 14 63.21 -57.58 -6.28
C ARG A 14 63.04 -59.09 -6.15
N TYR A 15 61.86 -59.55 -5.72
CA TYR A 15 61.63 -60.95 -5.35
C TYR A 15 60.56 -61.65 -6.21
N GLY A 16 59.90 -60.95 -7.12
CA GLY A 16 58.85 -61.52 -7.97
C GLY A 16 57.50 -61.61 -7.26
N ASP A 17 56.67 -62.57 -7.67
CA ASP A 17 55.34 -62.78 -7.09
C ASP A 17 55.44 -63.28 -5.64
N LEU A 18 54.99 -62.44 -4.70
CA LEU A 18 55.02 -62.72 -3.27
C LEU A 18 53.82 -63.54 -2.77
N GLY A 19 52.84 -63.87 -3.63
CA GLY A 19 51.64 -64.62 -3.25
C GLY A 19 50.64 -63.85 -2.37
N ILE A 20 50.91 -62.57 -2.10
CA ILE A 20 50.06 -61.61 -1.34
C ILE A 20 49.25 -60.73 -2.31
N ASP A 21 49.35 -61.00 -3.61
CA ASP A 21 49.13 -60.04 -4.69
C ASP A 21 47.65 -59.72 -4.94
N ASP A 22 46.75 -60.69 -4.78
CA ASP A 22 45.34 -60.54 -5.20
C ASP A 22 44.50 -59.63 -4.30
N GLU A 23 44.72 -59.66 -3.00
CA GLU A 23 43.93 -58.86 -2.05
C GLU A 23 44.42 -57.41 -2.03
N VAL A 24 45.74 -57.20 -2.01
CA VAL A 24 46.35 -55.87 -2.10
C VAL A 24 46.02 -55.20 -3.43
N ARG A 25 46.08 -55.93 -4.55
CA ARG A 25 45.69 -55.41 -5.88
C ARG A 25 44.20 -55.04 -5.93
N ARG A 26 43.32 -55.84 -5.31
CA ARG A 26 41.88 -55.53 -5.20
C ARG A 26 41.64 -54.23 -4.43
N ILE A 27 42.28 -54.06 -3.27
CA ILE A 27 42.15 -52.85 -2.44
C ILE A 27 42.74 -51.63 -3.16
N ARG A 28 43.91 -51.77 -3.81
CA ARG A 28 44.55 -50.70 -4.61
C ARG A 28 43.63 -50.26 -5.76
N ASN A 29 43.04 -51.21 -6.48
CA ASN A 29 42.07 -50.91 -7.54
C ASN A 29 40.80 -50.25 -7.01
N ALA A 30 40.28 -50.68 -5.85
CA ALA A 30 39.12 -50.04 -5.21
C ALA A 30 39.42 -48.61 -4.78
N LYS A 31 40.56 -48.37 -4.12
CA LYS A 31 41.06 -47.03 -3.77
C LYS A 31 41.20 -46.15 -5.01
N GLN A 32 41.82 -46.65 -6.08
CA GLN A 32 41.97 -45.92 -7.33
C GLN A 32 40.62 -45.53 -7.95
N ARG A 33 39.61 -46.42 -7.92
CA ARG A 33 38.26 -46.11 -8.40
C ARG A 33 37.60 -45.00 -7.58
N HIS A 34 37.72 -45.03 -6.26
CA HIS A 34 37.14 -43.99 -5.40
C HIS A 34 37.86 -42.66 -5.52
N VAL A 35 39.18 -42.65 -5.75
CA VAL A 35 39.91 -41.41 -6.07
C VAL A 35 39.40 -40.79 -7.37
N LEU A 36 39.25 -41.60 -8.43
CA LEU A 36 38.69 -41.13 -9.71
C LEU A 36 37.24 -40.65 -9.58
N GLU A 37 36.44 -41.29 -8.72
CA GLU A 37 35.08 -40.86 -8.41
C GLU A 37 35.06 -39.52 -7.67
N LEU A 38 35.94 -39.35 -6.68
CA LEU A 38 36.10 -38.08 -5.95
C LEU A 38 36.53 -36.95 -6.88
N ASP A 39 37.48 -37.19 -7.78
CA ASP A 39 37.91 -36.20 -8.77
C ASP A 39 36.76 -35.75 -9.67
N ARG A 40 35.95 -36.69 -10.16
CA ARG A 40 34.73 -36.37 -10.95
C ARG A 40 33.73 -35.54 -10.17
N LEU A 41 33.48 -35.90 -8.90
CA LEU A 41 32.58 -35.14 -8.05
C LEU A 41 33.08 -33.71 -7.81
N ASN A 42 34.39 -33.53 -7.63
CA ASN A 42 34.99 -32.21 -7.49
C ASN A 42 34.83 -31.37 -8.76
N GLU A 43 35.07 -31.96 -9.95
CA GLU A 43 34.84 -31.30 -11.24
C GLU A 43 33.37 -30.86 -11.40
N ASP A 44 32.42 -31.71 -10.99
CA ASP A 44 31.00 -31.39 -11.02
C ASP A 44 30.63 -30.29 -10.02
N PHE A 45 31.20 -30.29 -8.82
CA PHE A 45 31.04 -29.21 -7.85
C PHE A 45 31.54 -27.88 -8.40
N ASP A 46 32.72 -27.86 -9.02
CA ASP A 46 33.29 -26.66 -9.64
C ASP A 46 32.39 -26.16 -10.78
N ARG A 47 31.85 -27.08 -11.60
CA ARG A 47 30.90 -26.76 -12.67
C ARG A 47 29.62 -26.12 -12.11
N VAL A 48 29.05 -26.69 -11.05
CA VAL A 48 27.84 -26.16 -10.39
C VAL A 48 28.13 -24.82 -9.73
N ALA A 49 29.26 -24.66 -9.06
CA ALA A 49 29.67 -23.39 -8.44
C ALA A 49 29.86 -22.28 -9.47
N ALA A 50 30.49 -22.58 -10.61
CA ALA A 50 30.61 -21.66 -11.74
C ALA A 50 29.24 -21.27 -12.29
N ARG A 51 28.34 -22.25 -12.49
CA ARG A 51 26.98 -21.99 -12.97
C ARG A 51 26.18 -21.12 -12.00
N ARG A 52 26.27 -21.38 -10.69
CA ARG A 52 25.64 -20.58 -9.64
C ARG A 52 26.10 -19.11 -9.71
N ARG A 53 27.41 -18.88 -9.86
CA ARG A 53 27.98 -17.53 -9.96
C ARG A 53 27.42 -16.77 -11.17
N ILE A 54 27.43 -17.39 -12.34
CA ILE A 54 26.87 -16.80 -13.57
C ILE A 54 25.38 -16.48 -13.41
N THR A 55 24.62 -17.39 -12.80
CA THR A 55 23.18 -17.16 -12.57
C THR A 55 22.95 -15.99 -11.60
N LEU A 56 23.74 -15.86 -10.54
CA LEU A 56 23.62 -14.73 -9.61
C LEU A 56 23.94 -13.40 -10.30
N GLU A 57 25.02 -13.34 -11.10
CA GLU A 57 25.36 -12.15 -11.88
C GLU A 57 24.23 -11.78 -12.87
N ALA A 58 23.59 -12.79 -13.48
CA ALA A 58 22.45 -12.57 -14.36
C ALA A 58 21.22 -12.02 -13.60
N ILE A 59 20.93 -12.54 -12.41
CA ILE A 59 19.85 -12.02 -11.55
C ILE A 59 20.13 -10.56 -11.18
N GLU A 60 21.34 -10.23 -10.71
CA GLU A 60 21.71 -8.85 -10.36
C GLU A 60 21.63 -7.90 -11.56
N LYS A 61 21.94 -8.38 -12.77
CA LYS A 61 21.78 -7.60 -14.00
C LYS A 61 20.30 -7.38 -14.33
N LEU A 62 19.45 -8.39 -14.17
CA LEU A 62 18.01 -8.28 -14.37
C LEU A 62 17.38 -7.32 -13.35
N ASP A 63 17.77 -7.39 -12.08
CA ASP A 63 17.30 -6.47 -11.04
C ASP A 63 17.65 -5.01 -11.35
N ARG A 64 18.88 -4.73 -11.78
CA ARG A 64 19.28 -3.39 -12.22
C ARG A 64 18.48 -2.91 -13.42
N THR A 65 18.25 -3.80 -14.39
CA THR A 65 17.45 -3.48 -15.59
C THR A 65 15.99 -3.21 -15.21
N MET A 66 15.42 -4.02 -14.33
CA MET A 66 14.05 -3.86 -13.85
C MET A 66 13.87 -2.53 -13.11
N ARG A 67 14.81 -2.16 -12.23
CA ARG A 67 14.78 -0.84 -11.56
C ARG A 67 14.81 0.31 -12.55
N ALA A 68 15.72 0.28 -13.53
CA ALA A 68 15.81 1.32 -14.55
C ALA A 68 14.53 1.41 -15.40
N LEU A 69 13.91 0.27 -15.74
CA LEU A 69 12.63 0.23 -16.45
C LEU A 69 11.49 0.79 -15.60
N ILE A 70 11.41 0.44 -14.32
CA ILE A 70 10.42 1.00 -13.39
C ILE A 70 10.60 2.51 -13.29
N GLU A 71 11.81 3.00 -13.07
CA GLU A 71 12.11 4.44 -13.00
C GLU A 71 11.70 5.15 -14.29
N HIS A 72 11.98 4.55 -15.46
CA HIS A 72 11.57 5.08 -16.75
C HIS A 72 10.05 5.13 -16.90
N VAL A 73 9.34 4.05 -16.58
CA VAL A 73 7.86 3.97 -16.65
C VAL A 73 7.22 4.96 -15.68
N VAL A 74 7.74 5.08 -14.45
CA VAL A 74 7.29 6.07 -13.47
C VAL A 74 7.51 7.49 -14.00
N GLY A 75 8.70 7.78 -14.53
CA GLY A 75 9.01 9.09 -15.10
C GLY A 75 8.13 9.45 -16.30
N ALA A 76 7.94 8.52 -17.23
CA ALA A 76 7.08 8.70 -18.40
C ALA A 76 5.60 8.87 -18.01
N THR A 77 5.12 8.08 -17.05
CA THR A 77 3.76 8.22 -16.50
C THR A 77 3.57 9.59 -15.86
N ARG A 78 4.54 10.06 -15.05
CA ARG A 78 4.52 11.41 -14.45
C ARG A 78 4.49 12.52 -15.51
N GLN A 79 5.31 12.42 -16.56
CA GLN A 79 5.31 13.41 -17.64
C GLN A 79 3.99 13.41 -18.42
N ARG A 80 3.41 12.23 -18.67
CA ARG A 80 2.21 12.08 -19.50
C ARG A 80 0.93 12.51 -18.78
N HIS A 81 0.86 12.25 -17.49
CA HIS A 81 -0.34 12.52 -16.68
C HIS A 81 -0.23 13.80 -15.84
N HIS A 82 0.93 14.48 -15.86
CA HIS A 82 1.24 15.57 -14.93
C HIS A 82 0.99 15.15 -13.46
N GLU A 83 0.90 16.08 -12.51
CA GLU A 83 0.60 15.79 -11.10
C GLU A 83 -0.85 15.28 -10.86
N ALA A 84 -1.41 14.46 -11.75
CA ALA A 84 -2.67 13.74 -11.51
C ALA A 84 -2.57 12.70 -10.36
N TRP A 85 -1.38 12.52 -9.79
CA TRP A 85 -1.13 11.88 -8.51
C TRP A 85 -0.44 12.89 -7.60
N SER A 86 -1.20 13.52 -6.72
CA SER A 86 -0.64 14.43 -5.71
C SER A 86 -0.14 13.59 -4.53
N PRO A 87 1.15 13.69 -4.12
CA PRO A 87 1.60 13.15 -2.83
C PRO A 87 0.95 13.89 -1.66
N VAL A 88 0.38 15.07 -1.92
CA VAL A 88 -0.44 15.85 -0.99
C VAL A 88 -1.89 15.38 -1.11
N PRO A 89 -2.57 15.03 -0.01
CA PRO A 89 -3.97 14.65 -0.07
C PRO A 89 -4.83 15.69 -0.79
N VAL A 90 -5.76 15.24 -1.65
CA VAL A 90 -6.72 16.15 -2.29
C VAL A 90 -7.78 16.52 -1.27
N LEU A 91 -7.98 17.81 -1.02
CA LEU A 91 -8.97 18.29 -0.07
C LEU A 91 -10.34 18.45 -0.71
N GLY A 92 -11.37 17.96 -0.02
CA GLY A 92 -12.77 18.11 -0.43
C GLY A 92 -13.71 18.11 0.76
N PHE A 93 -15.01 18.28 0.50
CA PHE A 93 -16.03 18.29 1.55
C PHE A 93 -16.99 17.12 1.40
N ARG A 94 -17.36 16.51 2.52
CA ARG A 94 -18.28 15.38 2.57
C ARG A 94 -19.34 15.64 3.63
N ALA A 95 -20.51 15.04 3.44
CA ALA A 95 -21.57 15.08 4.42
C ALA A 95 -21.99 13.67 4.86
N TRP A 96 -22.50 13.60 6.09
CA TRP A 96 -23.04 12.40 6.72
C TRP A 96 -24.39 12.73 7.34
N VAL A 97 -25.28 11.74 7.34
CA VAL A 97 -26.50 11.79 8.16
C VAL A 97 -26.12 11.36 9.57
N VAL A 98 -26.64 12.07 10.57
CA VAL A 98 -26.47 11.71 11.98
C VAL A 98 -27.71 10.97 12.45
N GLU A 99 -27.55 9.69 12.77
CA GLU A 99 -28.62 8.80 13.25
C GLU A 99 -28.06 7.95 14.41
N ASP A 100 -28.81 7.86 15.51
CA ASP A 100 -28.41 7.14 16.73
C ASP A 100 -26.97 7.48 17.20
N ASP A 101 -26.63 8.77 17.17
CA ASP A 101 -25.29 9.33 17.47
C ASP A 101 -24.15 8.79 16.59
N ARG A 102 -24.46 8.20 15.43
CA ARG A 102 -23.47 7.70 14.46
C ARG A 102 -23.51 8.50 13.17
N LEU A 103 -22.37 8.52 12.46
CA LEU A 103 -22.19 9.23 11.20
C LEU A 103 -22.35 8.27 10.01
N HIS A 104 -23.47 8.38 9.31
CA HIS A 104 -23.83 7.50 8.20
C HIS A 104 -23.42 8.08 6.85
N GLY A 105 -22.69 7.29 6.08
CA GLY A 105 -22.50 7.53 4.66
C GLY A 105 -23.70 7.05 3.83
N ALA A 106 -23.52 6.91 2.52
CA ALA A 106 -24.59 6.47 1.61
C ALA A 106 -25.06 5.01 1.83
N TRP A 107 -24.25 4.18 2.50
CA TRP A 107 -24.53 2.76 2.68
C TRP A 107 -24.36 2.30 4.11
N ASP A 108 -23.24 2.68 4.72
CA ASP A 108 -22.78 2.15 6.00
C ASP A 108 -22.44 3.31 6.95
N ALA A 109 -22.59 3.06 8.25
CA ALA A 109 -22.06 3.93 9.30
C ALA A 109 -20.53 3.95 9.23
N TRP A 110 -19.94 5.11 9.47
CA TRP A 110 -18.50 5.24 9.65
C TRP A 110 -18.18 5.10 11.13
N GLU A 111 -17.35 4.11 11.46
CA GLU A 111 -16.94 3.83 12.85
C GLU A 111 -15.65 4.54 13.24
N LEU A 112 -14.92 5.04 12.25
CA LEU A 112 -13.66 5.77 12.39
C LEU A 112 -13.70 7.01 11.49
N PRO A 113 -12.91 8.05 11.80
CA PRO A 113 -12.75 9.22 10.92
C PRO A 113 -11.96 8.91 9.64
N ARG A 114 -11.90 7.64 9.24
CA ARG A 114 -11.25 7.17 8.01
C ARG A 114 -12.08 6.09 7.36
N SER A 115 -12.07 6.06 6.03
CA SER A 115 -12.79 5.04 5.27
C SER A 115 -12.04 4.69 3.99
N THR A 116 -12.24 3.46 3.54
CA THR A 116 -11.74 2.94 2.27
C THR A 116 -12.93 2.53 1.42
N ALA A 117 -12.94 3.01 0.18
CA ALA A 117 -13.92 2.65 -0.82
C ALA A 117 -13.88 1.14 -1.08
N SER A 118 -15.05 0.56 -1.32
CA SER A 118 -15.17 -0.77 -1.89
C SER A 118 -16.26 -0.78 -2.96
N CYS A 119 -16.09 -1.62 -3.97
CA CYS A 119 -17.11 -1.80 -5.00
C CYS A 119 -18.04 -2.95 -4.60
N LYS A 120 -19.26 -2.65 -4.17
CA LYS A 120 -20.24 -3.70 -3.78
C LYS A 120 -20.66 -4.60 -4.96
N ARG A 121 -20.46 -4.19 -6.22
CA ARG A 121 -20.79 -4.98 -7.43
C ARG A 121 -19.64 -5.84 -7.97
N ALA A 122 -18.40 -5.44 -7.69
CA ALA A 122 -17.20 -6.13 -8.14
C ALA A 122 -16.15 -6.06 -7.01
N PRO A 123 -16.38 -6.79 -5.90
CA PRO A 123 -15.55 -6.70 -4.70
C PRO A 123 -14.15 -7.30 -4.92
N ASP A 124 -13.96 -8.07 -5.98
CA ASP A 124 -12.72 -8.71 -6.43
C ASP A 124 -11.85 -7.79 -7.31
N ARG A 125 -12.36 -6.61 -7.68
CA ARG A 125 -11.56 -5.62 -8.40
C ARG A 125 -10.88 -4.67 -7.42
N ASP A 126 -9.56 -4.72 -7.42
CA ASP A 126 -8.71 -3.89 -6.56
C ASP A 126 -8.73 -2.40 -6.95
N GLU A 127 -9.16 -2.05 -8.17
CA GLU A 127 -9.10 -0.68 -8.68
C GLU A 127 -10.39 0.12 -8.37
N VAL A 128 -10.45 0.79 -7.22
CA VAL A 128 -11.55 1.71 -6.88
C VAL A 128 -11.03 3.15 -6.66
N PRO A 129 -11.74 4.19 -7.13
CA PRO A 129 -12.96 4.14 -7.93
C PRO A 129 -12.72 3.67 -9.37
N HIS A 130 -13.64 2.86 -9.89
CA HIS A 130 -13.68 2.50 -11.30
C HIS A 130 -14.10 3.70 -12.15
N THR A 131 -13.35 3.96 -13.22
CA THR A 131 -13.63 5.04 -14.19
C THR A 131 -14.49 4.56 -15.37
N ASP A 132 -14.76 3.25 -15.47
CA ASP A 132 -15.52 2.63 -16.55
C ASP A 132 -17.05 2.78 -16.41
N GLY A 133 -17.53 3.34 -15.29
CA GLY A 133 -18.95 3.58 -15.01
C GLY A 133 -19.78 2.31 -14.74
N ARG A 134 -19.16 1.12 -14.67
CA ARG A 134 -19.90 -0.16 -14.58
C ARG A 134 -20.43 -0.49 -13.18
N CYS A 135 -20.07 0.31 -12.18
CA CYS A 135 -20.46 0.11 -10.79
C CYS A 135 -21.94 0.41 -10.49
N GLY A 136 -22.65 1.05 -11.43
CA GLY A 136 -24.04 1.49 -11.25
C GLY A 136 -24.20 2.62 -10.21
N PRO A 137 -25.43 3.07 -9.94
CA PRO A 137 -25.69 4.15 -9.01
C PRO A 137 -25.90 3.65 -7.56
N PRO A 138 -25.35 4.36 -6.55
CA PRO A 138 -24.25 5.31 -6.65
C PRO A 138 -22.95 4.63 -7.13
N PRO A 139 -22.11 5.33 -7.93
CA PRO A 139 -20.81 4.82 -8.34
C PRO A 139 -19.93 4.47 -7.13
N CYS A 140 -18.98 3.56 -7.32
CA CYS A 140 -17.99 3.24 -6.28
C CYS A 140 -17.05 4.43 -6.02
N GLY A 141 -16.27 4.35 -4.95
CA GLY A 141 -15.46 5.47 -4.45
C GLY A 141 -16.19 6.32 -3.43
N LEU A 142 -15.42 6.89 -2.51
CA LEU A 142 -15.92 7.83 -1.52
C LEU A 142 -16.08 9.20 -2.20
N TYR A 143 -17.29 9.75 -2.19
CA TYR A 143 -17.61 11.01 -2.85
C TYR A 143 -17.40 12.20 -1.91
N ALA A 144 -16.74 13.24 -2.43
CA ALA A 144 -16.63 14.55 -1.80
C ALA A 144 -16.85 15.64 -2.87
N VAL A 145 -17.39 16.78 -2.47
CA VAL A 145 -17.57 17.96 -3.33
C VAL A 145 -16.39 18.92 -3.20
N LYS A 146 -16.26 19.85 -4.15
CA LYS A 146 -15.15 20.82 -4.18
C LYS A 146 -15.34 21.97 -3.19
N ARG A 147 -16.58 22.43 -3.03
CA ARG A 147 -16.96 23.54 -2.13
C ARG A 147 -17.94 23.05 -1.07
N ALA A 148 -17.84 23.56 0.14
CA ALA A 148 -18.71 23.15 1.25
C ALA A 148 -20.19 23.43 0.94
N GLU A 149 -20.47 24.55 0.27
CA GLU A 149 -21.80 24.96 -0.17
C GLU A 149 -22.45 23.95 -1.13
N ASP A 150 -21.65 23.25 -1.96
CA ASP A 150 -22.17 22.24 -2.90
C ASP A 150 -22.78 21.04 -2.17
N LEU A 151 -22.51 20.85 -0.87
CA LEU A 151 -23.17 19.82 -0.05
C LEU A 151 -24.66 20.10 0.16
N LEU A 152 -25.06 21.38 0.13
CA LEU A 152 -26.44 21.82 0.33
C LEU A 152 -27.32 21.54 -0.89
N ASP A 153 -26.71 21.51 -2.07
CA ASP A 153 -27.37 21.16 -3.33
C ASP A 153 -27.62 19.65 -3.48
N VAL A 154 -27.06 18.82 -2.59
CA VAL A 154 -27.32 17.38 -2.58
C VAL A 154 -28.73 17.16 -2.04
N THR A 155 -29.64 16.68 -2.87
CA THR A 155 -31.05 16.45 -2.49
C THR A 155 -31.17 15.46 -1.32
N GLY A 156 -31.94 15.78 -0.27
CA GLY A 156 -32.39 14.80 0.73
C GLY A 156 -32.24 15.18 2.22
N TRP A 157 -31.63 16.31 2.55
CA TRP A 157 -31.32 16.69 3.95
C TRP A 157 -32.48 17.26 4.78
N HIS A 158 -33.74 17.10 4.35
CA HIS A 158 -34.86 17.72 5.05
C HIS A 158 -35.23 16.94 6.32
N GLY A 159 -35.22 17.62 7.46
CA GLY A 159 -35.67 17.04 8.74
C GLY A 159 -34.70 16.04 9.36
N VAL A 160 -33.48 15.92 8.85
CA VAL A 160 -32.42 15.06 9.40
C VAL A 160 -31.30 15.89 10.01
N ARG A 161 -30.67 15.37 11.06
CA ARG A 161 -29.45 15.94 11.62
C ARG A 161 -28.29 15.62 10.68
N ILE A 162 -27.46 16.61 10.38
CA ILE A 162 -26.41 16.50 9.36
C ILE A 162 -25.05 16.85 9.96
N ALA A 163 -24.01 16.20 9.44
CA ALA A 163 -22.63 16.57 9.67
C ALA A 163 -21.95 16.87 8.33
N LEU A 164 -21.17 17.94 8.28
CA LEU A 164 -20.35 18.32 7.14
C LEU A 164 -18.89 18.25 7.57
N GLY A 165 -17.99 17.78 6.71
CA GLY A 165 -16.59 17.65 7.08
C GLY A 165 -15.65 17.91 5.93
N LEU A 166 -14.46 18.39 6.29
CA LEU A 166 -13.32 18.49 5.41
C LEU A 166 -12.60 17.15 5.43
N VAL A 167 -12.31 16.64 4.23
CA VAL A 167 -11.66 15.34 4.06
C VAL A 167 -10.39 15.47 3.23
N GLU A 168 -9.39 14.70 3.63
CA GLU A 168 -8.19 14.39 2.88
C GLU A 168 -8.41 13.11 2.07
N MET A 169 -8.23 13.20 0.76
CA MET A 169 -8.39 12.08 -0.17
C MET A 169 -7.05 11.59 -0.67
N SER A 170 -6.88 10.27 -0.70
CA SER A 170 -5.66 9.61 -1.17
C SER A 170 -5.95 8.28 -1.88
N GLY A 171 -4.89 7.61 -2.31
CA GLY A 171 -4.97 6.47 -3.24
C GLY A 171 -5.34 6.94 -4.64
N LYS A 172 -6.22 6.20 -5.34
CA LYS A 172 -6.80 6.67 -6.58
C LYS A 172 -7.86 7.74 -6.32
N VAL A 173 -7.65 8.94 -6.86
CA VAL A 173 -8.65 10.03 -6.84
C VAL A 173 -9.04 10.37 -8.27
N VAL A 174 -10.34 10.37 -8.54
CA VAL A 174 -10.91 10.73 -9.84
C VAL A 174 -11.70 12.02 -9.66
N GLU A 175 -11.29 13.06 -10.40
CA GLU A 175 -11.97 14.34 -10.42
C GLU A 175 -13.18 14.32 -11.36
N HIS A 176 -14.22 15.02 -10.93
CA HIS A 176 -15.44 15.29 -11.68
C HIS A 176 -15.78 16.79 -11.63
N ALA A 177 -16.77 17.21 -12.41
CA ALA A 177 -17.16 18.62 -12.50
C ALA A 177 -17.45 19.26 -11.13
N LYS A 178 -18.20 18.55 -10.27
CA LYS A 178 -18.66 19.05 -8.95
C LYS A 178 -17.90 18.48 -7.74
N GLY A 179 -16.95 17.57 -7.93
CA GLY A 179 -16.39 16.83 -6.82
C GLY A 179 -15.34 15.82 -7.22
N TYR A 180 -15.05 14.91 -6.31
CA TYR A 180 -14.04 13.87 -6.41
C TYR A 180 -14.63 12.54 -5.96
N ARG A 181 -14.06 11.46 -6.48
CA ARG A 181 -14.22 10.11 -5.94
C ARG A 181 -12.86 9.58 -5.57
N ALA A 182 -12.71 9.14 -4.33
CA ALA A 182 -11.45 8.66 -3.80
C ALA A 182 -11.52 7.20 -3.35
N GLU A 183 -10.36 6.56 -3.37
CA GLU A 183 -10.12 5.25 -2.76
C GLU A 183 -10.12 5.36 -1.23
N HIS A 184 -9.37 6.32 -0.68
CA HIS A 184 -9.27 6.55 0.75
C HIS A 184 -9.74 7.96 1.12
N MET A 185 -10.36 8.10 2.29
CA MET A 185 -10.66 9.39 2.91
C MET A 185 -10.32 9.37 4.39
N GLU A 186 -9.76 10.46 4.87
CA GLU A 186 -9.60 10.80 6.28
C GLU A 186 -10.29 12.13 6.57
N VAL A 187 -11.04 12.20 7.66
CA VAL A 187 -11.76 13.39 8.10
C VAL A 187 -10.84 14.21 8.99
N VAL A 188 -10.60 15.46 8.61
CA VAL A 188 -9.66 16.36 9.32
C VAL A 188 -10.36 17.50 10.07
N ALA A 189 -11.64 17.74 9.75
CA ALA A 189 -12.49 18.66 10.46
C ALA A 189 -13.97 18.29 10.23
N LEU A 190 -14.82 18.53 11.23
CA LEU A 190 -16.22 18.16 11.23
C LEU A 190 -17.06 19.28 11.85
N GLY A 191 -18.10 19.70 11.16
CA GLY A 191 -19.19 20.51 11.69
C GLY A 191 -20.44 19.65 11.83
N ILE A 192 -21.15 19.76 12.94
CA ILE A 192 -22.38 19.02 13.20
C ILE A 192 -23.50 19.99 13.52
N LEU A 193 -24.64 19.81 12.84
CA LEU A 193 -25.85 20.54 13.13
C LEU A 193 -26.38 20.14 14.51
N ASP A 194 -26.49 21.10 15.42
CA ASP A 194 -27.06 20.95 16.75
C ASP A 194 -28.28 21.87 16.90
N PRO A 195 -29.34 21.47 17.63
CA PRO A 195 -30.48 22.34 17.88
C PRO A 195 -30.12 23.71 18.50
N ARG A 196 -28.99 23.80 19.20
CA ARG A 196 -28.50 25.03 19.86
C ARG A 196 -27.55 25.84 18.99
N GLY A 197 -27.12 25.33 17.83
CA GLY A 197 -26.15 25.99 16.96
C GLY A 197 -25.30 25.01 16.14
N ALA A 198 -23.98 25.20 16.12
CA ALA A 198 -23.06 24.36 15.38
C ALA A 198 -21.96 23.82 16.30
N LEU A 199 -21.75 22.51 16.31
CA LEU A 199 -20.59 21.88 16.95
C LEU A 199 -19.47 21.78 15.92
N LEU A 200 -18.29 22.33 16.22
CA LEU A 200 -17.14 22.39 15.31
C LEU A 200 -15.96 21.65 15.93
N ILE A 201 -15.42 20.66 15.22
CA ILE A 201 -14.46 19.69 15.74
C ILE A 201 -13.29 19.57 14.76
N ASP A 202 -12.06 19.83 15.22
CA ASP A 202 -10.83 19.59 14.44
C ASP A 202 -9.72 18.89 15.25
N ASP A 203 -10.00 18.51 16.51
CA ASP A 203 -9.13 17.65 17.30
C ASP A 203 -9.31 16.17 16.93
N ALA A 204 -8.19 15.43 16.85
CA ALA A 204 -8.20 14.04 16.43
C ALA A 204 -8.89 13.09 17.41
N GLU A 205 -8.89 13.38 18.71
CA GLU A 205 -9.60 12.61 19.74
C GLU A 205 -11.10 12.83 19.65
N ASP A 206 -11.55 14.08 19.55
CA ASP A 206 -12.95 14.41 19.39
C ASP A 206 -13.53 13.86 18.08
N LEU A 207 -12.75 13.88 16.99
CA LEU A 207 -13.13 13.21 15.74
C LEU A 207 -13.30 11.70 15.95
N ARG A 208 -12.39 11.03 16.66
CA ARG A 208 -12.55 9.59 16.97
C ARG A 208 -13.80 9.33 17.81
N SER A 209 -14.05 10.15 18.82
CA SER A 209 -15.26 10.05 19.67
C SER A 209 -16.54 10.25 18.86
N ALA A 210 -16.56 11.25 17.97
CA ALA A 210 -17.68 11.53 17.09
C ALA A 210 -18.03 10.34 16.17
N PHE A 211 -17.03 9.74 15.53
CA PHE A 211 -17.24 8.57 14.67
C PHE A 211 -17.47 7.27 15.48
N GLY A 212 -17.04 7.22 16.74
CA GLY A 212 -17.24 6.11 17.66
C GLY A 212 -18.63 6.02 18.30
N GLY A 213 -19.53 6.97 18.03
CA GLY A 213 -20.89 6.99 18.56
C GLY A 213 -21.09 7.80 19.84
N ALA A 214 -20.11 8.63 20.22
CA ALA A 214 -20.15 9.44 21.45
C ALA A 214 -20.48 10.91 21.17
N LEU A 215 -21.31 11.20 20.15
CA LEU A 215 -21.64 12.57 19.74
C LEU A 215 -22.32 13.39 20.85
N ALA A 216 -23.14 12.76 21.69
CA ALA A 216 -23.82 13.43 22.80
C ALA A 216 -22.87 13.85 23.94
N GLU A 217 -21.65 13.29 23.99
CA GLU A 217 -20.66 13.59 25.02
C GLU A 217 -19.74 14.76 24.64
N LEU A 218 -19.86 15.26 23.40
CA LEU A 218 -19.04 16.34 22.88
C LEU A 218 -19.62 17.70 23.28
N ASP A 219 -18.76 18.53 23.87
CA ASP A 219 -19.06 19.92 24.27
C ASP A 219 -18.58 20.93 23.22
N GLY A 220 -18.91 22.20 23.42
CA GLY A 220 -18.41 23.29 22.57
C GLY A 220 -19.32 23.71 21.43
N VAL A 221 -20.63 23.44 21.54
CA VAL A 221 -21.62 23.97 20.59
C VAL A 221 -21.53 25.49 20.56
N LEU A 222 -21.20 26.05 19.40
CA LEU A 222 -21.21 27.47 19.12
C LEU A 222 -22.65 27.92 18.86
N PRO A 223 -23.23 28.81 19.70
CA PRO A 223 -24.57 29.33 19.47
C PRO A 223 -24.59 30.21 18.22
N THR A 224 -25.45 29.88 17.27
CA THR A 224 -25.62 30.65 16.03
C THR A 224 -27.01 30.44 15.46
N LEU A 225 -27.56 31.47 14.82
CA LEU A 225 -28.85 31.40 14.12
C LEU A 225 -28.71 30.82 12.70
N GLN A 226 -27.48 30.66 12.22
CA GLN A 226 -27.14 30.18 10.88
C GLN A 226 -26.10 29.05 10.97
N PRO A 227 -26.45 27.90 11.58
CA PRO A 227 -25.49 26.85 11.89
C PRO A 227 -24.85 26.23 10.65
N ILE A 228 -25.61 26.05 9.58
CA ILE A 228 -25.11 25.46 8.33
C ILE A 228 -24.10 26.40 7.66
N GLU A 229 -24.42 27.68 7.53
CA GLU A 229 -23.53 28.68 6.96
C GLU A 229 -22.26 28.84 7.80
N THR A 230 -22.40 28.80 9.12
CA THR A 230 -21.28 28.84 10.07
C THR A 230 -20.34 27.65 9.86
N MET A 231 -20.89 26.43 9.72
CA MET A 231 -20.13 25.22 9.45
C MET A 231 -19.41 25.29 8.09
N CYS A 232 -20.11 25.67 7.01
CA CYS A 232 -19.52 25.80 5.68
C CYS A 232 -18.37 26.82 5.67
N PHE A 233 -18.58 28.00 6.25
CA PHE A 233 -17.56 29.04 6.34
C PHE A 233 -16.33 28.56 7.10
N TRP A 234 -16.52 27.91 8.25
CA TRP A 234 -15.43 27.42 9.08
C TRP A 234 -14.62 26.32 8.37
N LEU A 235 -15.30 25.38 7.70
CA LEU A 235 -14.66 24.30 6.93
C LEU A 235 -13.85 24.84 5.73
N GLU A 236 -14.37 25.83 5.00
CA GLU A 236 -13.63 26.48 3.91
C GLU A 236 -12.39 27.22 4.43
N ALA A 237 -12.53 28.01 5.49
CA ALA A 237 -11.39 28.67 6.13
C ALA A 237 -10.35 27.67 6.69
N ARG A 238 -10.77 26.47 7.07
CA ARG A 238 -9.86 25.38 7.46
C ARG A 238 -9.11 24.82 6.25
N LYS A 239 -9.81 24.55 5.15
CA LYS A 239 -9.22 24.08 3.89
C LYS A 239 -8.17 25.06 3.38
N GLU A 240 -8.47 26.36 3.35
CA GLU A 240 -7.54 27.41 2.92
C GLU A 240 -6.25 27.42 3.76
N ARG A 241 -6.37 27.33 5.09
CA ARG A 241 -5.20 27.25 5.99
C ARG A 241 -4.36 26.00 5.72
N MET A 242 -4.99 24.86 5.45
CA MET A 242 -4.28 23.61 5.16
C MET A 242 -3.56 23.65 3.81
N SER A 243 -4.20 24.19 2.76
CA SER A 243 -3.58 24.41 1.46
C SER A 243 -2.35 25.31 1.56
N TRP A 244 -2.41 26.38 2.37
CA TRP A 244 -1.27 27.26 2.58
C TRP A 244 -0.09 26.56 3.28
N THR A 245 -0.37 25.64 4.21
CA THR A 245 0.67 24.85 4.89
C THR A 245 1.25 23.72 4.05
N SER A 246 0.52 23.21 3.05
CA SER A 246 1.02 22.16 2.14
C SER A 246 1.83 22.73 0.98
N GLU A 247 1.44 23.89 0.44
CA GLU A 247 2.21 24.60 -0.60
C GLU A 247 3.59 25.06 -0.10
N ASN A 248 3.69 25.50 1.15
CA ASN A 248 4.98 25.90 1.76
C ASN A 248 5.91 24.71 2.07
N LYS A 249 5.42 23.47 2.07
CA LYS A 249 6.29 22.28 2.20
C LYS A 249 6.93 21.87 0.86
N ASN A 250 6.47 22.48 -0.24
CA ASN A 250 6.92 22.23 -1.61
C ASN A 250 7.83 23.35 -2.16
N ALA A 251 8.20 24.33 -1.33
CA ALA A 251 9.15 25.40 -1.65
C ALA A 251 10.49 25.17 -0.91
#